data_AF-A0AAW4VG79-F1
#
_entry.id   AF-A0AAW4VG79-F1
#
_cell.length_a   1.000
_cell.length_b   1.000
_cell.length_c   1.000
_cell.angle_alpha   90.00
_cell.angle_beta   90.00
_cell.angle_gamma   90.00
#
_symmetry.space_group_name_H-M   'P 1'
#
loop_
_entity.id
_entity.type
_entity.pdbx_description
1 polymer ?
#
loop_
_entity_poly.entity_id
_entity_poly.type
_entity_poly.pdbx_seq_one_letter_code
_entity_poly.pdbx_strand_id
1 'polypeptide(L)' 'MQQAKKDNLCYLTATHDIKNIHSGNVMKKVDMHYCYSYKEQWMPKNRPVIFRMYQINLDGKKRIYQKYWNQYEHFIEENI' A
#
# COMPACT_ATOMS: atom_id res chain seq x y z
N MET A 1 5.12 12.55 -13.92
CA MET A 1 5.63 12.65 -12.52
C MET A 1 5.75 14.12 -12.07
N GLN A 2 4.74 14.99 -12.28
CA GLN A 2 4.92 16.45 -12.09
C GLN A 2 3.92 17.15 -11.16
N GLN A 3 3.00 16.46 -10.48
CA GLN A 3 2.01 17.12 -9.61
C GLN A 3 1.95 16.62 -8.16
N ALA A 4 3.07 16.17 -7.59
CA ALA A 4 3.19 15.88 -6.15
C ALA A 4 4.12 16.86 -5.40
N LYS A 5 4.60 17.92 -6.08
CA LYS A 5 5.58 18.88 -5.54
C LYS A 5 4.97 20.13 -4.88
N LYS A 6 3.65 20.18 -4.64
CA LYS A 6 2.99 21.37 -4.06
C LYS A 6 2.62 21.24 -2.57
N ASP A 7 2.63 20.05 -2.02
CA ASP A 7 2.41 19.83 -0.60
C ASP A 7 3.70 19.23 -0.02
N ASN A 8 4.11 19.65 1.18
CA ASN A 8 5.21 19.03 1.95
C ASN A 8 4.81 17.61 2.39
N LEU A 9 4.50 16.73 1.44
CA LEU A 9 4.09 15.36 1.68
C LEU A 9 5.28 14.59 2.24
N CYS A 10 5.12 14.08 3.45
CA CYS A 10 6.15 13.25 4.08
C CYS A 10 6.31 11.89 3.36
N TYR A 11 5.21 11.35 2.84
CA TYR A 11 5.15 10.04 2.19
C TYR A 11 3.92 9.91 1.30
N LEU A 12 3.95 8.95 0.38
CA LEU A 12 2.81 8.51 -0.42
C LEU A 12 2.52 7.04 -0.13
N THR A 13 1.24 6.70 0.04
CA THR A 13 0.78 5.33 0.21
C THR A 13 -0.06 4.90 -0.98
N ALA A 14 -0.04 3.61 -1.29
CA ALA A 14 -0.93 2.99 -2.26
C ALA A 14 -1.30 1.58 -1.79
N THR A 15 -2.49 1.13 -2.14
CA THR A 15 -2.93 -0.23 -1.86
C THR A 15 -3.44 -0.90 -3.12
N HIS A 16 -3.26 -2.21 -3.25
CA HIS A 16 -3.85 -2.95 -4.36
C HIS A 16 -4.31 -4.35 -3.93
N ASP A 17 -5.35 -4.86 -4.57
CA ASP A 17 -5.80 -6.25 -4.43
C ASP A 17 -4.70 -7.17 -4.96
N ILE A 18 -4.32 -8.19 -4.18
CA ILE A 18 -3.33 -9.21 -4.59
C ILE A 18 -3.71 -9.92 -5.89
N LYS A 19 -5.00 -10.02 -6.19
CA LYS A 19 -5.52 -10.63 -7.43
C LYS A 19 -5.33 -9.72 -8.65
N ASN A 20 -5.06 -8.43 -8.45
CA ASN A 20 -4.74 -7.49 -9.52
C ASN A 20 -3.21 -7.36 -9.69
N ILE A 21 -2.64 -8.30 -10.44
CA ILE A 21 -1.19 -8.37 -10.72
C ILE A 21 -0.69 -7.11 -11.44
N HIS A 22 -1.52 -6.52 -12.31
CA HIS A 22 -1.14 -5.34 -13.10
C HIS A 22 -0.84 -4.13 -12.22
N SER A 23 -1.66 -3.87 -11.19
CA SER A 23 -1.42 -2.77 -10.24
C SER A 23 -0.19 -2.99 -9.37
N GLY A 24 0.11 -4.25 -8.98
CA GLY A 24 1.32 -4.56 -8.21
C GLY A 24 2.61 -4.25 -8.98
N ASN A 25 2.61 -4.53 -10.29
CA ASN A 25 3.75 -4.22 -11.15
C ASN A 25 4.00 -2.71 -11.30
N VAL A 26 2.95 -1.89 -11.25
CA VAL A 26 3.10 -0.42 -11.27
C VAL A 26 3.83 0.05 -10.02
N MET A 27 3.43 -0.45 -8.84
CA MET A 27 4.04 -0.05 -7.56
C MET A 27 5.52 -0.40 -7.49
N LYS A 28 5.90 -1.58 -7.98
CA LYS A 28 7.31 -1.98 -8.12
C LYS A 28 8.08 -1.08 -9.09
N LYS A 29 7.47 -0.65 -10.20
CA LYS A 29 8.11 0.22 -11.20
C LYS A 29 8.32 1.66 -10.73
N VAL A 30 7.53 2.13 -9.77
CA VAL A 30 7.65 3.49 -9.21
C VAL A 30 8.41 3.52 -7.88
N ASP A 31 9.20 2.47 -7.58
CA ASP A 31 10.00 2.31 -6.36
C ASP A 31 9.20 2.48 -5.06
N MET A 32 7.92 2.10 -5.06
CA MET A 32 7.19 1.98 -3.81
C MET A 32 7.56 0.67 -3.12
N HIS A 33 7.75 0.74 -1.80
CA HIS A 33 8.14 -0.42 -1.00
C HIS A 33 6.92 -1.09 -0.41
N TYR A 34 6.87 -2.42 -0.53
CA TYR A 34 5.91 -3.23 0.21
C TYR A 34 6.12 -3.04 1.72
N CYS A 35 5.03 -2.86 2.45
CA CYS A 35 5.05 -2.70 3.90
C CYS A 35 4.36 -3.86 4.61
N TYR A 36 3.10 -4.14 4.26
CA TYR A 36 2.30 -5.22 4.84
C TYR A 36 1.06 -5.51 4.00
N SER A 37 0.43 -6.65 4.28
CA SER A 37 -0.86 -7.05 3.70
C SER A 37 -1.94 -7.03 4.77
N TYR A 38 -3.16 -6.74 4.37
CA TYR A 38 -4.31 -6.72 5.26
C TYR A 38 -5.58 -7.21 4.56
N LYS A 39 -6.48 -7.79 5.35
CA LYS A 39 -7.74 -8.38 4.88
C LYS A 39 -8.90 -7.44 5.16
N GLU A 40 -9.55 -6.97 4.11
CA GLU A 40 -10.70 -6.06 4.18
C GLU A 40 -11.93 -6.72 3.55
N GLN A 41 -13.09 -6.56 4.19
CA GLN A 41 -14.36 -7.00 3.61
C GLN A 41 -14.83 -5.96 2.60
N TRP A 42 -14.74 -6.30 1.31
CA TRP A 42 -15.03 -5.34 0.25
C TRP A 42 -16.50 -5.37 -0.16
N MET A 43 -17.18 -4.24 -0.01
CA MET A 43 -18.55 -4.01 -0.49
C MET A 43 -18.55 -3.41 -1.91
N PRO A 44 -19.54 -3.71 -2.76
CA PRO A 44 -20.80 -4.40 -2.47
C PRO A 44 -20.74 -5.94 -2.55
N LYS A 45 -19.61 -6.53 -2.96
CA LYS A 45 -19.51 -7.99 -3.18
C LYS A 45 -19.40 -8.83 -1.90
N ASN A 46 -19.37 -8.19 -0.73
CA ASN A 46 -19.29 -8.78 0.61
C ASN A 46 -18.31 -9.96 0.70
N ARG A 47 -17.11 -9.77 0.15
CA ARG A 47 -16.08 -10.80 0.10
C ARG A 47 -14.78 -10.30 0.73
N PRO A 48 -14.02 -11.17 1.41
CA PRO A 48 -12.71 -10.79 1.91
C PRO A 48 -11.77 -10.59 0.73
N VAL A 49 -11.12 -9.44 0.69
CA VAL A 49 -10.06 -9.09 -0.26
C VAL A 49 -8.80 -8.82 0.53
N ILE A 50 -7.68 -9.35 0.06
CA ILE A 50 -6.37 -9.07 0.63
C ILE A 50 -5.77 -7.94 -0.19
N PHE A 51 -5.45 -6.85 0.49
CA PHE A 51 -4.76 -5.72 -0.09
C PHE A 51 -3.30 -5.71 0.38
N ARG A 52 -2.38 -5.40 -0.53
CA ARG A 52 -1.00 -5.06 -0.18
C ARG A 52 -0.86 -3.57 -0.05
N MET A 53 -0.27 -3.13 1.05
CA MET A 53 0.07 -1.74 1.32
C MET A 53 1.51 -1.45 0.90
N TYR A 54 1.65 -0.43 0.08
CA TYR A 54 2.92 0.08 -0.43
C TYR A 54 3.12 1.53 0.01
N GLN A 55 4.37 1.92 0.26
CA GLN A 55 4.72 3.28 0.65
C GLN A 55 6.04 3.72 0.02
N ILE A 56 6.12 5.00 -0.31
CA ILE A 56 7.38 5.70 -0.57
C ILE A 56 7.50 6.88 0.38
N ASN A 57 8.62 6.94 1.11
CA ASN A 57 8.93 8.05 2.02
C ASN A 57 9.68 9.14 1.23
N LEU A 58 9.11 10.34 1.19
CA LEU A 58 9.65 11.46 0.41
C LEU A 58 10.56 12.37 1.24
N ASP A 59 10.47 12.26 2.57
CA ASP A 59 11.21 13.09 3.52
C ASP A 59 12.46 12.40 4.11
N GLY A 60 12.81 11.22 3.60
CA GLY A 60 13.94 10.42 4.09
C GLY A 60 13.73 9.74 5.44
N LYS A 61 12.57 9.90 6.10
CA LYS A 61 12.28 9.24 7.37
C LYS A 61 11.68 7.88 7.13
N LYS A 62 12.21 6.85 7.81
CA LYS A 62 11.66 5.48 7.78
C LYS A 62 10.42 5.40 8.66
N ARG A 63 9.28 5.77 8.10
CA ARG A 63 7.95 5.62 8.71
C ARG A 63 7.11 4.66 7.88
N ILE A 64 6.14 4.02 8.52
CA ILE A 64 5.15 3.15 7.87
C ILE A 64 3.78 3.64 8.32
N TYR A 65 2.86 3.83 7.38
CA TYR A 65 1.48 4.18 7.67
C TYR A 65 0.73 2.97 8.25
N GLN A 66 0.22 3.08 9.48
CA GLN A 66 -0.31 1.95 10.25
C GLN A 66 -1.85 1.94 10.38
N LYS A 67 -2.60 2.81 9.69
CA LYS A 67 -4.06 2.83 9.85
C LYS A 67 -4.69 1.46 9.54
N TYR A 68 -4.34 0.87 8.40
CA TYR A 68 -4.89 -0.42 7.97
C TYR A 68 -4.34 -1.58 8.80
N TRP A 69 -3.08 -1.49 9.22
CA TRP A 69 -2.49 -2.40 10.19
C TRP A 69 -3.31 -2.46 11.49
N ASN A 70 -3.68 -1.30 12.04
CA ASN A 70 -4.43 -1.25 13.30
C ASN A 70 -5.92 -1.59 13.15
N GLN A 71 -6.49 -1.39 11.97
CA GLN A 71 -7.93 -1.54 11.72
C GLN A 71 -8.33 -2.95 11.25
N TYR A 72 -7.43 -3.66 10.58
CA TYR A 72 -7.72 -4.92 9.90
C TYR A 72 -6.75 -6.03 10.32
N GLU A 73 -7.18 -7.28 10.13
CA GLU A 73 -6.29 -8.44 10.23
C GLU A 73 -5.16 -8.27 9.20
N HIS A 74 -3.92 -8.26 9.66
CA HIS A 74 -2.74 -7.93 8.87
C HIS A 74 -1.65 -8.99 9.01
N PHE A 75 -0.75 -9.05 8.04
CA PHE A 75 0.40 -9.94 8.04
C PHE A 75 1.51 -9.43 7.10
N ILE A 76 2.71 -9.97 7.26
CA ILE A 76 3.84 -9.73 6.37
C ILE A 76 3.97 -10.92 5.42
N GLU A 77 4.14 -10.66 4.12
CA GLU A 77 4.38 -11.67 3.10
C GLU A 77 5.89 -11.84 2.93
N GLU A 78 6.38 -13.08 2.97
CA GLU A 78 7.81 -13.36 2.93
C GLU A 78 8.42 -13.31 1.52
N ASN A 79 7.59 -13.35 0.46
CA ASN A 79 8.03 -13.57 -0.93
C ASN A 79 7.55 -12.46 -1.91
N ILE A 80 7.67 -11.19 -1.53
CA ILE A 80 7.21 -10.03 -2.34
C ILE A 80 8.32 -9.35 -3.13
#